data_AF-A0A1I1KJQ9-F1
#
_entry.id   AF-A0A1I1KJQ9-F1
#
_cell.length_a   1.000
_cell.length_b   1.000
_cell.length_c   1.000
_cell.angle_alpha   90.00
_cell.angle_beta   90.00
_cell.angle_gamma   90.00
#
_symmetry.space_group_name_H-M   'P 1'
#
loop_
_entity.id
_entity.type
_entity.pdbx_description
1 polymer ?
#
loop_
_entity_poly.entity_id
_entity_poly.type
_entity_poly.pdbx_seq_one_letter_code
_entity_poly.pdbx_strand_id
1 'polypeptide(L)'
;MKFENLLNYLDTGVCVEQVQQEALIDLVVLFTKIDDALDDSEFISVKKYLNKLSCESKIYNEVYIHDIKLKCSDIIKDKQINEFIFQRAQNIHDETIKEQTVKLIKSTLLTEHLISPLKKQSFEFLQTCFDKEVA
;
A
#
# COMPACT_ATOMS: atom_id res chain seq x y z
N MET A 1 -8.63 -21.77 -3.43
CA MET A 1 -9.91 -21.07 -3.39
C MET A 1 -9.81 -19.73 -4.12
N LYS A 2 -9.96 -19.69 -5.46
CA LYS A 2 -9.78 -18.45 -6.26
C LYS A 2 -11.01 -18.04 -7.08
N PHE A 3 -12.08 -18.84 -7.11
CA PHE A 3 -13.23 -18.62 -7.98
C PHE A 3 -14.34 -17.78 -7.34
N GLU A 4 -14.55 -17.93 -6.03
CA GLU A 4 -15.58 -17.18 -5.29
C GLU A 4 -15.27 -15.70 -5.17
N ASN A 5 -13.99 -15.34 -4.98
CA ASN A 5 -13.56 -13.93 -5.01
C ASN A 5 -13.80 -13.30 -6.38
N LEU A 6 -13.52 -14.03 -7.47
CA LEU A 6 -13.78 -13.60 -8.85
C LEU A 6 -15.27 -13.29 -9.10
N LEU A 7 -16.17 -14.11 -8.54
CA LEU A 7 -17.62 -13.89 -8.64
C LEU A 7 -18.09 -12.64 -7.88
N ASN A 8 -17.53 -12.38 -6.68
CA ASN A 8 -17.87 -11.17 -5.91
C ASN A 8 -17.42 -9.87 -6.61
N TYR A 9 -16.30 -9.88 -7.33
CA TYR A 9 -15.83 -8.71 -8.08
C TYR A 9 -16.66 -8.47 -9.36
N LEU A 10 -17.11 -9.53 -10.02
CA LEU A 10 -18.02 -9.44 -11.17
C LEU A 10 -19.38 -8.83 -10.78
N ASP A 11 -19.90 -9.16 -9.60
CA ASP A 11 -21.23 -8.70 -9.15
C ASP A 11 -21.23 -7.24 -8.62
N THR A 12 -20.04 -6.69 -8.31
CA THR A 12 -19.87 -5.32 -7.79
C THR A 12 -19.37 -4.31 -8.83
N GLY A 13 -18.97 -4.78 -10.03
CA GLY A 13 -18.38 -3.93 -11.08
C GLY A 13 -17.00 -3.38 -10.73
N VAL A 14 -16.36 -3.89 -9.67
CA VAL A 14 -15.04 -3.45 -9.20
C VAL A 14 -13.96 -4.26 -9.90
N CYS A 15 -13.04 -3.58 -10.59
CA CYS A 15 -11.93 -4.23 -11.26
C CYS A 15 -10.95 -4.82 -10.23
N VAL A 16 -10.68 -6.12 -10.32
CA VAL A 16 -9.73 -6.84 -9.43
C VAL A 16 -8.34 -6.20 -9.48
N GLU A 17 -7.92 -5.73 -10.65
CA GLU A 17 -6.63 -5.04 -10.83
C GLU A 17 -6.62 -3.69 -10.09
N GLN A 18 -7.75 -2.99 -10.06
CA GLN A 18 -7.89 -1.72 -9.34
C GLN A 18 -7.77 -1.91 -7.82
N VAL A 19 -8.41 -2.93 -7.25
CA VAL A 19 -8.35 -3.21 -5.80
C VAL A 19 -6.92 -3.53 -5.35
N GLN A 20 -6.20 -4.31 -6.15
CA GLN A 20 -4.79 -4.62 -5.89
C GLN A 20 -3.91 -3.37 -5.98
N GLN A 21 -4.17 -2.51 -6.96
CA GLN A 21 -3.45 -1.24 -7.10
C GLN A 21 -3.75 -0.29 -5.93
N GLU A 22 -5.01 -0.12 -5.54
CA GLU A 22 -5.40 0.68 -4.37
C GLU A 22 -4.72 0.18 -3.10
N ALA A 23 -4.69 -1.14 -2.88
CA ALA A 23 -4.00 -1.74 -1.75
C ALA A 23 -2.48 -1.47 -1.75
N LEU A 24 -1.82 -1.55 -2.92
CA LEU A 24 -0.41 -1.19 -3.06
C LEU A 24 -0.19 0.27 -2.68
N ILE A 25 -1.04 1.18 -3.19
CA ILE A 25 -0.92 2.62 -2.94
C ILE A 25 -1.08 2.90 -1.44
N ASP A 26 -2.12 2.35 -0.83
CA ASP A 26 -2.42 2.49 0.58
C ASP A 26 -1.24 2.08 1.48
N LEU A 27 -0.62 0.95 1.17
CA LEU A 27 0.57 0.48 1.88
C LEU A 27 1.73 1.46 1.69
N VAL A 28 2.03 1.88 0.46
CA VAL A 28 3.11 2.83 0.19
C VAL A 28 2.88 4.15 0.94
N VAL A 29 1.66 4.70 0.94
CA VAL A 29 1.34 5.93 1.69
C VAL A 29 1.51 5.73 3.19
N LEU A 30 1.06 4.60 3.75
CA LEU A 30 1.26 4.29 5.16
C LEU A 30 2.75 4.35 5.54
N PHE A 31 3.61 3.69 4.77
CA PHE A 31 5.05 3.65 5.05
C PHE A 31 5.74 5.02 4.93
N THR A 32 5.22 5.93 4.10
CA THR A 32 5.69 7.34 4.08
C THR A 32 5.23 8.16 5.30
N LYS A 33 4.28 7.65 6.10
CA LYS A 33 3.65 8.39 7.21
C LYS A 33 4.08 7.92 8.61
N ILE A 34 4.59 6.70 8.75
CA ILE A 34 4.89 6.07 10.06
C ILE A 34 5.84 6.90 10.95
N ASP A 35 6.67 7.76 10.36
CA ASP A 35 7.69 8.53 11.09
C ASP A 35 7.35 10.03 11.28
N ASP A 36 6.14 10.48 10.91
CA ASP A 36 5.67 11.88 10.93
C ASP A 36 6.55 12.91 10.16
N ALA A 37 7.75 12.53 9.73
CA ALA A 37 8.64 13.26 8.87
C ALA A 37 8.18 13.12 7.41
N LEU A 38 7.12 13.86 7.07
CA LEU A 38 6.87 14.16 5.66
C LEU A 38 7.92 15.17 5.20
N ASP A 39 8.94 14.69 4.50
CA ASP A 39 9.45 15.47 3.39
C ASP A 39 8.57 15.15 2.17
N ASP A 40 7.96 16.19 1.58
CA ASP A 40 7.16 16.06 0.35
C ASP A 40 7.98 15.36 -0.77
N SER A 41 9.30 15.32 -0.65
CA SER A 41 10.22 14.62 -1.55
C SER A 41 10.01 13.10 -1.65
N GLU A 42 9.69 12.39 -0.56
CA GLU A 42 9.41 10.94 -0.61
C GLU A 42 8.14 10.66 -1.41
N PHE A 43 7.17 11.55 -1.28
CA PHE A 43 5.89 11.46 -1.99
C PHE A 43 6.03 11.76 -3.49
N ILE A 44 7.06 12.50 -3.93
CA ILE A 44 7.33 12.73 -5.36
C ILE A 44 7.63 11.42 -6.09
N SER A 45 8.39 10.51 -5.46
CA SER A 45 8.71 9.20 -6.05
C SER A 45 7.47 8.33 -6.19
N VAL A 46 6.59 8.37 -5.19
CA VAL A 46 5.27 7.72 -5.23
C VAL A 46 4.42 8.35 -6.34
N LYS A 47 4.26 9.68 -6.38
CA LYS A 47 3.48 10.40 -7.40
C LYS A 47 3.99 10.13 -8.82
N LYS A 48 5.31 10.08 -9.04
CA LYS A 48 5.91 9.71 -10.33
C LYS A 48 5.60 8.28 -10.74
N TYR A 49 5.51 7.35 -9.79
CA TYR A 49 5.14 5.97 -10.06
C TYR A 49 3.63 5.83 -10.34
N LEU A 50 2.78 6.51 -9.56
CA LEU A 50 1.33 6.58 -9.80
C LEU A 50 1.02 7.10 -11.21
N ASN A 51 1.71 8.16 -11.65
CA ASN A 51 1.56 8.72 -12.99
C ASN A 51 2.02 7.78 -14.13
N LYS A 52 2.78 6.73 -13.83
CA LYS A 52 3.22 5.71 -14.81
C LYS A 52 2.29 4.51 -14.89
N LEU A 53 1.44 4.30 -13.89
CA LEU A 53 0.41 3.28 -13.95
C LEU A 53 -0.66 3.79 -14.92
N SER A 54 -0.70 3.24 -16.13
CA SER A 54 -1.70 3.58 -17.16
C SER A 54 -3.06 2.98 -16.83
N CYS A 55 -3.60 3.29 -15.65
CA CYS A 55 -4.97 2.91 -15.33
C CYS A 55 -5.89 3.97 -15.94
N GLU A 56 -6.75 3.56 -16.86
CA GLU A 56 -7.71 4.44 -17.56
C GLU A 56 -8.79 5.01 -16.62
N SER A 57 -8.76 4.66 -15.34
CA SER A 57 -9.68 5.19 -14.35
C SER A 57 -9.16 6.53 -13.81
N LYS A 58 -10.03 7.54 -13.82
CA LYS A 58 -9.86 8.88 -13.24
C LYS A 58 -9.66 8.89 -11.71
N ILE A 59 -9.20 7.77 -11.14
CA ILE A 59 -9.16 7.45 -9.70
C ILE A 59 -7.85 7.93 -9.04
N TYR A 60 -6.83 8.25 -9.84
CA TYR A 60 -5.66 9.03 -9.40
C TYR A 60 -5.98 10.51 -9.21
N ASN A 61 -7.12 10.82 -8.62
CA ASN A 61 -7.43 12.19 -8.24
C ASN A 61 -6.71 12.49 -6.93
N GLU A 62 -6.14 13.68 -6.80
CA GLU A 62 -5.43 14.12 -5.58
C GLU A 62 -6.27 13.92 -4.31
N VAL A 63 -7.59 13.87 -4.47
CA VAL A 63 -8.61 13.47 -3.48
C VAL A 63 -8.34 12.09 -2.88
N TYR A 64 -8.17 11.02 -3.66
CA TYR A 64 -7.94 9.67 -3.11
C TYR A 64 -6.67 9.62 -2.26
N ILE A 65 -5.60 10.22 -2.79
CA ILE A 65 -4.31 10.32 -2.11
C ILE A 65 -4.40 11.16 -0.83
N HIS A 66 -5.17 12.23 -0.86
CA HIS A 66 -5.43 13.04 0.32
C HIS A 66 -6.20 12.25 1.39
N ASP A 67 -7.26 11.55 0.99
CA ASP A 67 -8.11 10.78 1.90
C ASP A 67 -7.35 9.62 2.54
N ILE A 68 -6.51 8.92 1.76
CA ILE A 68 -5.68 7.86 2.32
C ILE A 68 -4.59 8.40 3.24
N LYS A 69 -4.02 9.58 2.96
CA LYS A 69 -3.08 10.24 3.89
C LYS A 69 -3.74 10.54 5.23
N LEU A 70 -4.98 11.04 5.23
CA LEU A 70 -5.74 11.29 6.46
C LEU A 70 -5.99 9.98 7.20
N LYS A 71 -6.48 8.95 6.49
CA LYS A 71 -6.73 7.63 7.05
C LYS A 71 -5.48 7.02 7.67
N CYS A 72 -4.33 7.08 7.00
CA CYS A 72 -3.06 6.60 7.54
C CYS A 72 -2.65 7.36 8.81
N SER A 73 -2.85 8.69 8.85
CA SER A 73 -2.60 9.47 10.05
C SER A 73 -3.49 9.04 11.23
N ASP A 74 -4.75 8.70 10.99
CA ASP A 74 -5.64 8.19 12.05
C ASP A 74 -5.23 6.78 12.50
N ILE A 75 -4.90 5.88 11.56
CA ILE A 75 -4.40 4.52 11.86
C ILE A 75 -3.15 4.55 12.73
N ILE A 76 -2.22 5.47 12.46
CA ILE A 76 -0.99 5.62 13.23
C ILE A 76 -1.29 6.11 14.64
N LYS A 77 -2.16 7.13 14.79
CA LYS A 77 -2.62 7.64 16.10
C LYS A 77 -3.29 6.54 16.92
N ASP A 78 -4.13 5.72 16.28
CA ASP A 78 -4.88 4.64 16.91
C ASP A 78 -4.06 3.36 17.11
N LYS A 79 -2.79 3.34 16.67
CA LYS A 79 -1.87 2.19 16.75
C LYS A 79 -2.40 0.93 16.03
N GLN A 80 -3.14 1.12 14.95
CA GLN A 80 -3.76 0.06 14.15
C GLN A 80 -2.95 -0.32 12.90
N ILE A 81 -1.65 0.02 12.87
CA ILE A 81 -0.77 -0.13 11.70
C ILE A 81 -0.79 -1.57 11.16
N ASN A 82 -0.60 -2.57 12.04
CA ASN A 82 -0.54 -3.97 11.62
C ASN A 82 -1.88 -4.48 11.07
N GLU A 83 -3.00 -4.09 11.67
CA GLU A 83 -4.33 -4.47 11.19
C GLU A 83 -4.58 -3.92 9.79
N PHE A 84 -4.21 -2.65 9.57
CA PHE A 84 -4.32 -2.04 8.26
C PHE A 84 -3.40 -2.70 7.23
N ILE A 85 -2.15 -3.00 7.59
CA ILE A 85 -1.22 -3.72 6.72
C ILE A 85 -1.79 -5.08 6.33
N PHE A 86 -2.32 -5.83 7.30
CA PHE A 86 -2.89 -7.15 7.07
C PHE A 86 -4.08 -7.08 6.10
N GLN A 87 -5.03 -6.18 6.34
CA GLN A 87 -6.20 -5.99 5.48
C GLN A 87 -5.82 -5.60 4.05
N ARG A 88 -4.80 -4.74 3.87
CA ARG A 88 -4.34 -4.35 2.53
C ARG A 88 -3.53 -5.44 1.85
N ALA A 89 -2.71 -6.19 2.60
CA ALA A 89 -1.97 -7.32 2.05
C ALA A 89 -2.90 -8.41 1.51
N GLN A 90 -4.04 -8.67 2.17
CA GLN A 90 -5.06 -9.60 1.69
C GLN A 90 -5.69 -9.22 0.35
N ASN A 91 -5.63 -7.94 -0.02
CA ASN A 91 -6.16 -7.46 -1.29
C ASN A 91 -5.15 -7.55 -2.43
N ILE A 92 -3.91 -8.01 -2.19
CA ILE A 92 -2.85 -8.13 -3.21
C ILE A 92 -2.56 -9.61 -3.45
N HIS A 93 -3.02 -10.13 -4.58
CA HIS A 93 -2.89 -11.55 -4.93
C HIS A 93 -1.86 -11.82 -6.03
N ASP A 94 -1.60 -10.83 -6.89
CA ASP A 94 -0.63 -10.91 -7.98
C ASP A 94 0.79 -10.76 -7.44
N GLU A 95 1.64 -11.74 -7.74
CA GLU A 95 3.03 -11.77 -7.29
C GLU A 95 3.83 -10.56 -7.77
N THR A 96 3.57 -10.10 -8.99
CA THR A 96 4.20 -8.91 -9.56
C THR A 96 3.85 -7.66 -8.75
N ILE A 97 2.60 -7.54 -8.28
CA ILE A 97 2.16 -6.41 -7.46
C ILE A 97 2.77 -6.51 -6.05
N LYS A 98 2.92 -7.70 -5.48
CA LYS A 98 3.63 -7.91 -4.21
C LYS A 98 5.10 -7.45 -4.32
N GLU A 99 5.82 -7.92 -5.33
CA GLU A 99 7.21 -7.52 -5.59
C GLU A 99 7.34 -6.01 -5.78
N GLN A 100 6.42 -5.40 -6.53
CA GLN A 100 6.38 -3.95 -6.74
C GLN A 100 6.14 -3.19 -5.43
N THR A 101 5.18 -3.64 -4.61
CA THR A 101 4.87 -3.04 -3.30
C THR A 101 6.11 -3.06 -2.41
N VAL A 102 6.76 -4.22 -2.29
CA VAL A 102 7.99 -4.38 -1.51
C VAL A 102 9.10 -3.47 -2.02
N LYS A 103 9.28 -3.39 -3.35
CA LYS A 103 10.33 -2.55 -3.96
C LYS A 103 10.11 -1.07 -3.68
N LEU A 104 8.86 -0.59 -3.77
CA LEU A 104 8.52 0.80 -3.49
C LEU A 104 8.73 1.14 -2.02
N ILE A 105 8.25 0.30 -1.11
CA ILE A 105 8.44 0.53 0.33
C ILE A 105 9.93 0.52 0.69
N LYS A 106 10.72 -0.41 0.13
CA LYS A 106 12.19 -0.40 0.28
C LYS A 106 12.81 0.91 -0.20
N SER A 107 12.33 1.48 -1.31
CA SER A 107 12.83 2.77 -1.78
C SER A 107 12.53 3.92 -0.79
N THR A 108 11.39 3.89 -0.10
CA THR A 108 11.01 4.83 0.97
C THR A 108 11.72 4.57 2.31
N LEU A 109 12.35 3.41 2.47
CA LEU A 109 13.16 3.08 3.65
C LEU A 109 14.60 3.58 3.50
N LEU A 110 15.11 3.66 2.26
CA LEU A 110 16.48 4.07 1.97
C LEU A 110 16.69 5.59 1.98
N THR A 111 15.61 6.36 2.10
CA THR A 111 15.64 7.81 1.88
C THR A 111 16.04 8.63 3.12
N GLU A 112 16.06 8.07 4.32
CA GLU A 112 16.52 8.79 5.53
C GLU A 112 17.47 7.97 6.41
N HIS A 113 18.46 8.66 6.98
CA HIS A 113 19.57 8.11 7.75
C HIS A 113 19.18 7.58 9.15
N LEU A 114 17.88 7.44 9.45
CA LEU A 114 17.35 6.83 10.66
C LEU A 114 16.01 6.15 10.36
N ILE A 115 16.05 4.93 9.80
CA ILE A 115 14.86 4.09 9.73
C ILE A 115 14.35 3.87 11.15
N SER A 116 13.14 4.31 11.46
CA SER A 116 12.59 4.09 12.79
C SER A 116 12.37 2.60 13.05
N PRO A 117 12.49 2.14 14.31
CA PRO A 117 12.16 0.77 14.68
C PRO A 117 10.73 0.38 14.28
N LEU A 118 9.80 1.32 14.30
CA LEU A 118 8.39 1.10 13.95
C LEU A 118 8.21 0.83 12.46
N LYS A 119 8.85 1.62 11.59
CA LYS A 119 8.81 1.45 10.13
C LYS A 119 9.45 0.11 9.73
N LYS A 120 10.54 -0.28 10.39
CA LYS A 120 11.17 -1.60 10.19
C LYS A 120 10.27 -2.77 10.63
N GLN A 121 9.70 -2.71 11.84
CA GLN A 121 8.79 -3.75 12.34
C GLN A 121 7.55 -3.90 11.45
N SER A 122 6.98 -2.77 11.00
CA SER A 122 5.83 -2.77 10.09
C SER A 122 6.17 -3.42 8.75
N PHE A 123 7.39 -3.19 8.24
CA PHE A 123 7.86 -3.79 6.99
C PHE A 123 8.08 -5.29 7.12
N GLU A 124 8.70 -5.76 8.20
CA GLU A 124 8.86 -7.18 8.50
C GLU A 124 7.50 -7.89 8.63
N PHE A 125 6.51 -7.22 9.23
CA PHE A 125 5.14 -7.72 9.31
C PHE A 125 4.47 -7.82 7.93
N LEU A 126 4.65 -6.82 7.06
CA LEU A 126 4.15 -6.88 5.67
C LEU A 126 4.75 -8.07 4.91
N GLN A 127 6.06 -8.31 5.03
CA GLN A 127 6.70 -9.46 4.37
C GLN A 127 6.10 -10.78 4.84
N THR A 128 5.89 -10.91 6.15
CA THR A 128 5.21 -12.08 6.73
C THR A 128 3.80 -12.28 6.17
N CYS A 129 3.08 -11.19 5.89
CA CYS A 129 1.75 -11.28 5.28
C CYS A 129 1.78 -11.80 3.84
N PHE A 130 2.79 -11.41 3.06
CA PHE A 130 2.97 -11.90 1.70
C PHE A 130 3.49 -13.35 1.63
N ASP A 131 4.34 -13.76 2.57
CA ASP A 131 4.91 -15.11 2.63
C ASP A 131 3.89 -16.18 3.06
N LYS A 132 2.89 -15.80 3.86
CA LYS A 132 1.86 -16.73 4.39
C LYS A 132 0.90 -17.29 3.35
N GLU A 133 0.90 -16.80 2.10
CA GLU A 133 0.07 -17.37 1.03
C GLU A 133 0.74 -18.56 0.30
N VAL A 134 1.96 -18.97 0.68
CA VAL A 134 2.73 -20.06 0.05
C VAL A 134 2.58 -21.42 0.78
N ALA A 135 1.81 -21.50 1.87
CA ALA A 135 1.60 -22.74 2.63
C ALA A 135 0.24 -23.40 2.37
#